data_AF-A0A528V253-F1
#
_entry.id   AF-A0A528V253-F1
#
_cell.length_a   1.000
_cell.length_b   1.000
_cell.length_c   1.000
_cell.angle_alpha   90.00
_cell.angle_beta   90.00
_cell.angle_gamma   90.00
#
_symmetry.space_group_name_H-M   'P 1'
#
loop_
_entity.id
_entity.type
_entity.pdbx_description
1 polymer ?
#
loop_
_entity_poly.entity_id
_entity_poly.type
_entity_poly.pdbx_seq_one_letter_code
_entity_poly.pdbx_strand_id
1 'polypeptide(L)'
;GGFDHNAQSLRVVTRLESRYAEFDGLNLTWETLEGLVKHNGPLTDASGNGLKGPVPQAIRDYSELHDLELDRFAGIEAQCAAIADDIAYN
;
A
#
# COMPACT_ATOMS: atom_id res chain seq x y z
N GLY A 1 -7.01 9.36 -15.80
CA GLY A 1 -5.59 9.20 -15.46
C GLY A 1 -5.28 10.12 -14.32
N GLY A 2 -5.05 9.56 -13.13
CA GLY A 2 -4.59 10.27 -11.95
C GLY A 2 -3.41 9.47 -11.39
N PHE A 3 -2.30 10.14 -11.13
CA PHE A 3 -1.13 9.50 -10.54
C PHE A 3 -1.32 9.37 -9.03
N ASP A 4 -1.07 8.18 -8.49
CA ASP A 4 -1.06 7.91 -7.06
C ASP A 4 0.29 7.28 -6.71
N HIS A 5 1.03 7.93 -5.81
CA HIS A 5 2.40 7.51 -5.50
C HIS A 5 2.44 6.18 -4.74
N ASN A 6 1.47 5.91 -3.84
CA ASN A 6 1.39 4.63 -3.13
C ASN A 6 1.12 3.47 -4.09
N ALA A 7 0.19 3.67 -5.02
CA ALA A 7 -0.11 2.68 -6.06
C ALA A 7 1.09 2.42 -6.97
N GLN A 8 1.86 3.47 -7.32
CA GLN A 8 3.07 3.30 -8.12
C GLN A 8 4.19 2.61 -7.32
N SER A 9 4.40 2.99 -6.07
CA SER A 9 5.37 2.33 -5.18
C SER A 9 5.03 0.86 -5.00
N LEU A 10 3.75 0.51 -4.81
CA LEU A 10 3.30 -0.87 -4.72
C LEU A 10 3.65 -1.64 -6.00
N ARG A 11 3.36 -1.08 -7.19
CA ARG A 11 3.74 -1.71 -8.47
C ARG A 11 5.23 -1.94 -8.59
N VAL A 12 6.05 -0.99 -8.13
CA VAL A 12 7.51 -1.14 -8.16
C VAL A 12 7.94 -2.36 -7.37
N VAL A 13 7.52 -2.45 -6.10
CA VAL A 13 7.99 -3.50 -5.19
C VAL A 13 7.33 -4.85 -5.41
N THR A 14 6.19 -4.93 -6.10
CA THR A 14 5.48 -6.20 -6.36
C THR A 14 5.59 -6.70 -7.79
N ARG A 15 6.00 -5.87 -8.76
CA ARG A 15 5.96 -6.26 -10.18
C ARG A 15 7.05 -5.67 -11.07
N LEU A 16 7.46 -4.41 -10.88
CA LEU A 16 8.37 -3.76 -11.83
C LEU A 16 9.85 -3.99 -11.51
N GLU A 17 10.20 -4.17 -10.23
CA GLU A 17 11.55 -4.63 -9.88
C GLU A 17 11.73 -6.08 -10.33
N SER A 18 12.87 -6.37 -10.97
CA SER A 18 13.20 -7.71 -11.48
C SER A 18 14.64 -8.04 -11.09
N ARG A 19 14.89 -8.12 -9.77
CA ARG A 19 16.22 -8.44 -9.22
C ARG A 19 16.44 -9.93 -8.97
N TYR A 20 15.37 -10.71 -8.94
CA TYR A 20 15.37 -12.15 -8.71
C TYR A 20 14.80 -12.85 -9.95
N ALA A 21 15.39 -13.97 -10.35
CA ALA A 21 14.99 -14.67 -11.58
C ALA A 21 13.70 -15.48 -11.42
N GLU A 22 13.32 -15.82 -10.18
CA GLU A 22 12.21 -16.74 -9.89
C GLU A 22 10.86 -16.03 -9.69
N PHE A 23 10.87 -14.72 -9.43
CA PHE A 23 9.66 -13.96 -9.15
C PHE A 23 9.85 -12.49 -9.51
N ASP A 24 8.75 -11.85 -9.90
CA ASP A 24 8.67 -10.40 -10.07
C ASP A 24 8.60 -9.69 -8.70
N GLY A 25 9.06 -8.44 -8.65
CA GLY A 25 9.08 -7.64 -7.45
C GLY A 25 10.19 -8.03 -6.46
N LEU A 26 9.97 -7.68 -5.20
CA LEU A 26 10.92 -7.85 -4.10
C LEU A 26 10.46 -8.89 -3.08
N ASN A 27 9.28 -9.48 -3.26
CA ASN A 27 8.69 -10.48 -2.35
C ASN A 27 8.73 -10.02 -0.87
N LEU A 28 8.29 -8.78 -0.63
CA LEU A 28 8.21 -8.21 0.71
C LEU A 28 7.09 -8.88 1.51
N THR A 29 7.19 -8.82 2.84
CA THR A 29 6.13 -9.35 3.72
C THR A 29 4.84 -8.58 3.54
N TRP A 30 3.73 -9.23 3.87
CA TRP A 30 2.40 -8.64 3.80
C TRP A 30 2.32 -7.33 4.61
N GLU A 31 2.86 -7.30 5.83
CA GLU A 31 2.84 -6.15 6.73
C GLU A 31 3.58 -4.95 6.13
N THR A 32 4.66 -5.21 5.39
CA THR A 32 5.43 -4.14 4.73
C THR A 32 4.61 -3.51 3.60
N LEU A 33 3.89 -4.33 2.82
CA LEU A 33 3.07 -3.86 1.69
C LEU A 33 1.78 -3.19 2.18
N GLU A 34 1.20 -3.71 3.25
CA GLU A 34 0.07 -3.15 3.96
C GLU A 34 0.37 -1.75 4.50
N GLY A 35 1.50 -1.61 5.21
CA GLY A 35 1.98 -0.33 5.72
C GLY A 35 2.27 0.66 4.60
N LEU A 36 2.93 0.24 3.52
CA LEU A 36 3.21 1.08 2.36
C LEU A 36 1.94 1.71 1.80
N VAL A 37 0.87 0.91 1.66
CA VAL A 37 -0.40 1.38 1.09
C VAL A 37 -1.20 2.24 2.06
N LYS A 38 -1.26 1.84 3.35
CA LYS A 38 -2.22 2.37 4.34
C LYS A 38 -1.60 3.27 5.42
N HIS A 39 -0.33 3.67 5.32
CA HIS A 39 0.31 4.54 6.34
C HIS A 39 -0.45 5.85 6.60
N ASN A 40 -1.23 6.34 5.61
CA ASN A 40 -2.10 7.53 5.73
C ASN A 40 -3.55 7.22 6.15
N GLY A 41 -3.78 6.04 6.71
CA GLY A 41 -5.08 5.52 7.12
C GLY A 41 -5.76 4.62 6.07
N PRO A 42 -6.98 4.13 6.38
CA PRO A 42 -7.76 3.27 5.50
C PRO A 42 -8.06 3.93 4.15
N LEU A 43 -8.22 3.11 3.11
CA LEU A 43 -8.58 3.56 1.76
C LEU A 43 -10.07 3.42 1.48
N THR A 44 -10.76 2.48 2.14
CA THR A 44 -12.20 2.25 1.99
C THR A 44 -12.92 2.33 3.34
N ASP A 45 -14.24 2.46 3.30
CA ASP A 45 -15.09 2.13 4.44
C ASP A 45 -15.33 0.60 4.52
N ALA A 46 -16.02 0.16 5.58
CA ALA A 46 -16.38 -1.26 5.77
C ALA A 46 -17.35 -1.80 4.70
N SER A 47 -17.94 -0.94 3.86
CA SER A 47 -18.78 -1.32 2.72
C SER A 47 -18.01 -1.35 1.40
N GLY A 48 -16.70 -1.08 1.42
CA GLY A 48 -15.83 -1.05 0.24
C GLY A 48 -15.84 0.26 -0.56
N ASN A 49 -16.51 1.31 -0.07
CA ASN A 49 -16.50 2.62 -0.74
C ASN A 49 -15.21 3.36 -0.43
N GLY A 50 -14.55 3.93 -1.45
CA GLY A 50 -13.31 4.67 -1.27
C GLY A 50 -13.49 5.97 -0.47
N LEU A 51 -12.68 6.16 0.58
CA LEU A 51 -12.78 7.31 1.50
C LEU A 51 -12.28 8.62 0.90
N LYS A 52 -11.32 8.55 -0.03
CA LYS A 52 -10.69 9.71 -0.69
C LYS A 52 -10.88 9.69 -2.21
N GLY A 53 -11.95 9.03 -2.67
CA GLY A 53 -12.20 8.72 -4.08
C GLY A 53 -11.92 7.25 -4.40
N PRO A 54 -12.01 6.85 -5.68
CA PRO A 54 -11.83 5.46 -6.06
C PRO A 54 -10.41 4.99 -5.73
N VAL A 55 -10.30 3.81 -5.09
CA VAL A 55 -9.01 3.16 -4.83
C VAL A 55 -8.23 3.02 -6.16
N PRO A 56 -6.93 3.28 -6.21
CA PRO A 56 -6.16 3.04 -7.43
C PRO A 56 -6.24 1.58 -7.89
N GLN A 57 -6.35 1.34 -9.20
CA GLN A 57 -6.53 -0.01 -9.75
C GLN A 57 -5.42 -0.97 -9.31
N ALA A 58 -4.16 -0.53 -9.29
CA ALA A 58 -3.04 -1.38 -8.89
C ALA A 58 -3.12 -1.86 -7.44
N ILE A 59 -3.72 -1.07 -6.55
CA ILE A 59 -3.95 -1.47 -5.15
C ILE A 59 -5.08 -2.49 -5.09
N ARG A 60 -6.17 -2.29 -5.86
CA ARG A 60 -7.24 -3.29 -5.98
C ARG A 60 -6.73 -4.62 -6.52
N ASP A 61 -5.99 -4.59 -7.63
CA ASP A 61 -5.45 -5.78 -8.28
C ASP A 61 -4.57 -6.58 -7.30
N TYR A 62 -3.73 -5.90 -6.52
CA TYR A 62 -2.90 -6.58 -5.53
C TYR A 62 -3.73 -7.09 -4.35
N SER A 63 -4.70 -6.31 -3.87
CA SER A 63 -5.57 -6.70 -2.76
C SER A 63 -6.48 -7.90 -3.09
N GLU A 64 -6.78 -8.13 -4.37
CA GLU A 64 -7.47 -9.34 -4.84
C GLU A 64 -6.60 -10.61 -4.71
N LEU A 65 -5.28 -10.46 -4.81
CA LEU A 65 -4.32 -11.56 -4.64
C LEU A 65 -3.99 -11.79 -3.16
N HIS A 66 -3.80 -10.70 -2.41
CA HIS A 66 -3.47 -10.69 -1.00
C HIS A 66 -4.24 -9.57 -0.31
N ASP A 67 -5.29 -9.93 0.42
CA ASP A 67 -6.19 -8.96 1.08
C ASP A 67 -5.39 -8.01 1.99
N LEU A 68 -5.36 -6.72 1.64
CA LEU A 68 -4.66 -5.67 2.38
C LEU A 68 -5.52 -5.05 3.50
N GLU A 69 -6.74 -5.54 3.71
CA GLU A 69 -7.69 -5.02 4.70
C GLU A 69 -7.87 -3.49 4.55
N LEU A 70 -8.29 -3.05 3.35
CA LEU A 70 -8.30 -1.63 2.94
C LEU A 70 -9.21 -0.73 3.79
N ASP A 71 -10.13 -1.32 4.54
CA ASP A 71 -11.05 -0.66 5.47
C ASP A 71 -10.47 -0.45 6.89
N ARG A 72 -9.26 -0.96 7.14
CA ARG A 72 -8.59 -0.90 8.44
C ARG A 72 -7.33 -0.05 8.43
N PHE A 73 -6.99 0.50 9.58
CA PHE A 73 -5.71 1.19 9.77
C PHE A 73 -4.55 0.23 9.56
N ALA A 74 -3.39 0.79 9.18
CA ALA A 74 -2.16 0.04 9.05
C ALA A 74 -1.71 -0.58 10.38
N GLY A 75 -0.82 -1.56 10.34
CA GLY A 75 -0.13 -2.06 11.55
C GLY A 75 0.55 -0.95 12.36
N ILE A 76 0.85 -1.21 13.64
CA ILE A 76 1.42 -0.18 14.52
C ILE A 76 2.79 0.30 14.05
N GLU A 77 3.61 -0.58 13.48
CA GLU A 77 4.91 -0.25 12.90
C GLU A 77 4.76 0.75 11.74
N ALA A 78 3.75 0.57 10.89
CA ALA A 78 3.48 1.48 9.78
C ALA A 78 2.99 2.84 10.27
N GLN A 79 2.15 2.87 11.30
CA GLN A 79 1.72 4.13 11.94
C GLN A 79 2.90 4.85 12.61
N CYS A 80 3.76 4.12 13.31
CA CYS A 80 4.99 4.67 13.87
C CYS A 80 5.91 5.24 12.79
N ALA A 81 6.06 4.53 11.66
CA ALA A 81 6.84 5.00 10.51
C ALA A 81 6.26 6.29 9.92
N ALA A 82 4.94 6.39 9.77
CA ALA A 82 4.27 7.61 9.28
C ALA A 82 4.53 8.81 10.21
N ILE A 83 4.41 8.62 11.52
CA ILE A 83 4.69 9.67 12.51
C ILE A 83 6.17 10.06 12.49
N ALA A 84 7.08 9.10 12.37
CA ALA A 84 8.51 9.38 12.27
C ALA A 84 8.86 10.18 11.01
N ASP A 85 8.20 9.90 9.89
CA ASP A 85 8.30 10.65 8.64
C ASP A 85 7.86 12.10 8.85
N ASP A 86 6.65 12.31 9.40
CA ASP A 86 6.13 13.65 9.72
C ASP A 86 7.09 14.45 10.62
N ILE A 87 7.70 13.81 11.64
CA ILE A 87 8.68 14.46 12.51
C ILE A 87 9.96 14.83 11.74
N ALA A 88 10.45 13.97 10.85
CA ALA A 88 11.69 14.19 10.13
C ALA A 88 11.59 15.32 9.07
N TYR A 89 10.38 15.59 8.58
CA TYR A 89 10.11 16.63 7.58
C TYR A 89 9.73 18.00 8.17
N ASN A 90 9.45 18.08 9.49
CA ASN A 90 9.22 19.33 10.22
C ASN A 90 10.50 19.89 10.83
#